data_AF-A0A968WW74-F1
#
_entry.id   AF-A0A968WW74-F1
#
_cell.length_a   1.000
_cell.length_b   1.000
_cell.length_c   1.000
_cell.angle_alpha   90.00
_cell.angle_beta   90.00
_cell.angle_gamma   90.00
#
_symmetry.space_group_name_H-M   'P 1'
#
loop_
_entity.id
_entity.type
_entity.pdbx_description
1 polymer ?
#
loop_
_entity_poly.entity_id
_entity_poly.type
_entity_poly.pdbx_seq_one_letter_code
_entity_poly.pdbx_strand_id
1 'polypeptide(L)'
;MQGGAWRRVSATVGTNFGTTKLFPDNYFTIRHPNTVTTSTVFKSYGEVEIKNFTIPLSTLTNGSQDTFVAILRPVPVTLSQLNLWQSGAFVASTGISGIQRRDQLLVFNNEVAALNKAASAIYFHNGTSWLKAGDGTVNHDSDVIPPSSGFLIRKFRSSGGNSVDWKILHHINFFN
;
A
#
# COMPACT_ATOMS: atom_id res chain seq x y z
N MET A 1 -6.06 -13.06 -20.88
CA MET A 1 -5.55 -13.04 -22.27
C MET A 1 -6.45 -13.93 -23.11
N GLN A 2 -7.01 -13.43 -24.21
CA GLN A 2 -7.73 -14.28 -25.17
C GLN A 2 -6.78 -14.47 -26.36
N GLY A 3 -6.26 -15.69 -26.54
CA GLY A 3 -5.34 -16.04 -27.64
C GLY A 3 -3.96 -15.37 -27.60
N GLY A 4 -3.39 -15.13 -26.42
CA GLY A 4 -2.00 -14.61 -26.28
C GLY A 4 -1.78 -13.14 -26.62
N ALA A 5 -2.83 -12.38 -26.96
CA ALA A 5 -2.73 -10.95 -27.27
C ALA A 5 -3.14 -10.05 -26.09
N TRP A 6 -2.47 -8.90 -25.96
CA TRP A 6 -2.88 -7.82 -25.05
C TRP A 6 -4.03 -7.03 -25.67
N ARG A 7 -5.09 -6.77 -24.89
CA ARG A 7 -6.31 -6.10 -25.33
C ARG A 7 -6.60 -4.89 -24.45
N ARG A 8 -7.14 -3.83 -25.04
CA ARG A 8 -7.64 -2.65 -24.31
C ARG A 8 -9.17 -2.71 -24.24
N VAL A 9 -9.75 -2.41 -23.08
CA VAL A 9 -11.20 -2.29 -22.92
C VAL A 9 -11.71 -1.18 -23.84
N SER A 10 -12.83 -1.43 -24.53
CA SER A 10 -13.44 -0.51 -25.50
C SER A 10 -12.61 -0.20 -26.75
N ALA A 11 -11.60 -1.02 -27.08
CA ALA A 11 -10.93 -0.96 -28.37
C ALA A 11 -11.60 -1.88 -29.40
N THR A 12 -11.30 -1.65 -30.69
CA THR A 12 -11.72 -2.53 -31.77
C THR A 12 -11.29 -3.97 -31.48
N VAL A 13 -12.25 -4.89 -31.67
CA VAL A 13 -12.01 -6.32 -31.49
C VAL A 13 -10.87 -6.77 -32.42
N GLY A 14 -9.90 -7.50 -31.88
CA GLY A 14 -8.79 -8.05 -32.66
C GLY A 14 -7.50 -7.20 -32.65
N THR A 15 -7.52 -5.94 -32.21
CA THR A 15 -6.28 -5.14 -32.08
C THR A 15 -5.41 -5.64 -30.93
N ASN A 16 -4.12 -5.88 -31.20
CA ASN A 16 -3.13 -6.25 -30.19
C ASN A 16 -2.40 -5.01 -29.68
N PHE A 17 -2.33 -4.84 -28.36
CA PHE A 17 -1.72 -3.70 -27.68
C PHE A 17 -0.41 -4.07 -26.96
N GLY A 18 0.22 -5.20 -27.30
CA GLY A 18 1.41 -5.71 -26.61
C GLY A 18 2.65 -4.82 -26.65
N THR A 19 2.66 -3.79 -27.52
CA THR A 19 3.73 -2.79 -27.62
C THR A 19 3.41 -1.48 -26.91
N THR A 20 2.27 -1.39 -26.22
CA THR A 20 1.90 -0.20 -25.45
C THR A 20 2.92 0.00 -24.33
N LYS A 21 3.56 1.17 -24.32
CA LYS A 21 4.54 1.53 -23.29
C LYS A 21 3.80 1.85 -22.00
N LEU A 22 4.23 1.23 -20.91
CA LEU A 22 3.91 1.70 -19.56
C LEU A 22 4.93 2.77 -19.22
N PHE A 23 4.47 3.99 -18.95
CA PHE A 23 5.36 5.08 -18.57
C PHE A 23 5.83 4.89 -17.12
N PRO A 24 7.04 5.37 -16.79
CA PRO A 24 7.49 5.49 -15.40
C PRO A 24 6.47 6.27 -14.55
N ASP A 25 6.50 6.08 -13.24
CA ASP A 25 5.64 6.75 -12.26
C ASP A 25 4.13 6.52 -12.44
N ASN A 26 3.75 5.45 -13.15
CA ASN A 26 2.38 4.99 -13.26
C ASN A 26 2.21 3.65 -12.54
N TYR A 27 1.06 3.46 -11.89
CA TYR A 27 0.69 2.19 -11.30
C TYR A 27 -0.13 1.36 -12.29
N PHE A 28 -0.02 0.03 -12.19
CA PHE A 28 -0.93 -0.89 -12.85
C PHE A 28 -1.38 -1.96 -11.85
N THR A 29 -2.56 -2.52 -12.09
CA THR A 29 -3.11 -3.59 -11.28
C THR A 29 -3.36 -4.80 -12.15
N ILE A 30 -2.87 -5.96 -11.71
CA ILE A 30 -3.19 -7.25 -12.34
C ILE A 30 -4.38 -7.84 -11.58
N ARG A 31 -5.49 -8.10 -12.29
CA ARG A 31 -6.68 -8.77 -11.74
C ARG A 31 -6.85 -10.12 -12.42
N HIS A 32 -6.77 -11.20 -11.64
CA HIS A 32 -6.99 -12.56 -12.12
C HIS A 32 -8.48 -12.91 -12.03
N PRO A 33 -9.09 -13.48 -13.08
CA PRO A 33 -10.41 -14.07 -12.95
C PRO A 33 -10.34 -15.29 -12.02
N ASN A 34 -11.48 -15.64 -11.41
CA ASN A 34 -11.61 -16.79 -10.50
C ASN A 34 -11.21 -18.14 -11.09
N THR A 35 -11.10 -18.24 -12.42
CA THR A 35 -10.65 -19.43 -13.15
C THR A 35 -9.13 -19.61 -13.20
N VAL A 36 -8.34 -18.60 -12.80
CA VAL A 36 -6.89 -18.73 -12.66
C VAL A 36 -6.59 -19.38 -11.32
N THR A 37 -6.22 -20.66 -11.35
CA THR A 37 -5.93 -21.48 -10.16
C THR A 37 -4.43 -21.58 -9.86
N THR A 38 -3.57 -21.11 -10.76
CA THR A 38 -2.12 -21.06 -10.59
C THR A 38 -1.66 -19.65 -10.20
N SER A 39 -0.81 -19.56 -9.18
CA SER A 39 -0.23 -18.29 -8.76
C SER A 39 0.64 -17.70 -9.87
N THR A 40 0.36 -16.45 -10.26
CA THR A 40 1.29 -15.68 -11.08
C THR A 40 2.39 -15.10 -10.22
N VAL A 41 3.64 -15.28 -10.66
CA VAL A 41 4.80 -14.65 -10.04
C VAL A 41 5.16 -13.40 -10.85
N PHE A 42 5.03 -12.23 -10.24
CA PHE A 42 5.65 -11.02 -10.78
C PHE A 42 7.13 -11.02 -10.42
N LYS A 43 8.00 -11.13 -11.42
CA LYS A 43 9.46 -11.00 -11.25
C LYS A 43 9.87 -9.63 -11.74
N SER A 44 10.08 -8.69 -10.82
CA SER A 44 10.79 -7.45 -11.11
C SER A 44 12.28 -7.68 -10.99
N TYR A 45 13.02 -7.35 -12.03
CA TYR A 45 14.48 -7.22 -11.97
C TYR A 45 14.78 -5.73 -11.74
N GLY A 46 15.50 -5.44 -10.66
CA GLY A 46 15.84 -4.08 -10.27
C GLY A 46 17.03 -4.10 -9.31
N GLU A 47 17.69 -2.96 -9.17
CA GLU A 47 18.75 -2.77 -8.19
C GLU A 47 18.12 -2.38 -6.84
N VAL A 48 18.81 -2.65 -5.73
CA VAL A 48 18.34 -2.22 -4.41
C VAL A 48 18.51 -0.70 -4.31
N GLU A 49 17.41 0.04 -4.14
CA GLU A 49 17.49 1.48 -3.92
C GLU A 49 18.21 1.77 -2.59
N ILE A 50 19.40 2.36 -2.68
CA ILE A 50 20.25 2.73 -1.54
C ILE A 50 19.97 4.14 -0.97
N LYS A 51 19.06 4.90 -1.59
CA LYS A 51 18.69 6.27 -1.17
C LYS A 51 17.29 6.31 -0.56
N ASN A 52 16.98 7.41 0.13
CA ASN A 52 15.64 7.69 0.62
C ASN A 52 14.65 7.76 -0.53
N PHE A 53 13.46 7.20 -0.30
CA PHE A 53 12.35 7.27 -1.24
C PHE A 53 11.17 8.02 -0.62
N THR A 54 10.45 8.74 -1.47
CA THR A 54 9.29 9.53 -1.08
C THR A 54 8.08 9.10 -1.89
N ILE A 55 7.00 8.72 -1.21
CA ILE A 55 5.69 8.47 -1.84
C ILE A 55 4.74 9.60 -1.46
N PRO A 56 4.19 10.36 -2.42
CA PRO A 56 3.17 11.36 -2.11
C PRO A 56 1.86 10.67 -1.73
N LEU A 57 1.31 11.01 -0.57
CA LEU A 57 0.01 10.54 -0.09
C LEU A 57 -1.00 11.68 -0.13
N SER A 58 -1.97 11.59 -1.04
CA SER A 58 -2.96 12.63 -1.28
C SER A 58 -4.25 12.41 -0.49
N THR A 59 -4.90 13.51 -0.11
CA THR A 59 -6.20 13.53 0.57
C THR A 59 -7.26 14.13 -0.35
N LEU A 60 -8.52 13.70 -0.20
CA LEU A 60 -9.67 14.38 -0.78
C LEU A 60 -10.22 15.44 0.19
N THR A 61 -10.88 16.45 -0.36
CA THR A 61 -11.61 17.46 0.43
C THR A 61 -12.85 16.86 1.08
N ASN A 62 -13.55 15.96 0.37
CA ASN A 62 -14.78 15.31 0.80
C ASN A 62 -14.66 13.79 0.67
N GLY A 63 -14.36 13.13 1.79
CA GLY A 63 -14.29 11.67 1.88
C GLY A 63 -12.87 11.15 2.12
N SER A 64 -12.77 9.86 2.41
CA SER A 64 -11.48 9.18 2.51
C SER A 64 -10.93 8.87 1.13
N GLN A 65 -9.60 8.93 1.00
CA GLN A 65 -8.89 8.57 -0.23
C GLN A 65 -8.00 7.38 0.02
N ASP A 66 -8.08 6.39 -0.85
CA ASP A 66 -7.22 5.22 -0.81
C ASP A 66 -6.02 5.44 -1.75
N THR A 67 -4.81 5.29 -1.20
CA THR A 67 -3.56 5.31 -1.97
C THR A 67 -2.91 3.93 -1.87
N PHE A 68 -2.70 3.27 -3.01
CA PHE A 68 -2.03 1.98 -3.07
C PHE A 68 -0.52 2.18 -3.04
N VAL A 69 0.14 1.53 -2.09
CA VAL A 69 1.59 1.64 -1.90
C VAL A 69 2.19 0.28 -1.58
N ALA A 70 3.51 0.16 -1.69
CA ALA A 70 4.24 -1.02 -1.28
C ALA A 70 5.57 -0.60 -0.66
N ILE A 71 6.15 -1.49 0.14
CA ILE A 71 7.56 -1.38 0.48
C ILE A 71 8.39 -1.70 -0.76
N LEU A 72 9.27 -0.78 -1.15
CA LEU A 72 10.18 -0.96 -2.29
C LEU A 72 11.31 -1.96 -1.97
N ARG A 73 11.49 -2.31 -0.69
CA ARG A 73 12.50 -3.24 -0.23
C ARG A 73 11.88 -4.60 0.11
N PRO A 74 12.40 -5.71 -0.41
CA PRO A 74 11.92 -7.05 -0.10
C PRO A 74 12.48 -7.53 1.25
N VAL A 75 12.33 -6.74 2.31
CA VAL A 75 12.70 -7.11 3.68
C VAL A 75 11.49 -6.94 4.59
N PRO A 76 11.36 -7.76 5.66
CA PRO A 76 10.34 -7.54 6.67
C PRO A 76 10.59 -6.20 7.38
N VAL A 77 9.52 -5.42 7.59
CA VAL A 77 9.58 -4.10 8.24
C VAL A 77 8.48 -4.01 9.29
N THR A 78 8.80 -3.55 10.49
CA THR A 78 7.78 -3.33 11.54
C THR A 78 6.97 -2.06 11.27
N LEU A 79 5.78 -1.92 11.87
CA LEU A 79 4.97 -0.70 11.74
C LEU A 79 5.71 0.56 12.17
N SER A 80 6.49 0.48 13.25
CA SER A 80 7.36 1.57 13.72
C SER A 80 8.46 1.94 12.71
N GLN A 81 9.01 0.96 11.99
CA GLN A 81 10.06 1.16 10.98
C GLN A 81 9.54 1.73 9.66
N LEU A 82 8.22 1.69 9.40
CA LEU A 82 7.64 2.32 8.21
C LEU A 82 7.83 3.84 8.20
N ASN A 83 8.09 4.46 9.35
CA ASN A 83 8.28 5.91 9.49
C ASN A 83 7.08 6.74 9.02
N LEU A 84 5.88 6.15 8.91
CA LEU A 84 4.66 6.82 8.45
C LEU A 84 4.20 7.95 9.39
N TRP A 85 4.25 7.68 10.70
CA TRP A 85 3.89 8.66 11.73
C TRP A 85 4.95 9.75 11.86
N GLN A 86 6.21 9.34 12.03
CA GLN A 86 7.35 10.24 12.26
C GLN A 86 7.64 11.13 11.05
N SER A 87 7.30 10.70 9.81
CA SER A 87 7.40 11.56 8.64
C SER A 87 6.29 12.62 8.55
N GLY A 88 5.30 12.59 9.46
CA GLY A 88 4.12 13.45 9.41
C GLY A 88 3.10 13.07 8.34
N ALA A 89 3.31 11.94 7.65
CA ALA A 89 2.44 11.50 6.55
C ALA A 89 1.18 10.78 7.04
N PHE A 90 1.02 10.56 8.34
CA PHE A 90 -0.09 9.84 8.94
C PHE A 90 -0.75 10.68 10.05
N VAL A 91 -2.06 10.88 9.97
CA VAL A 91 -2.85 11.65 10.93
C VAL A 91 -3.33 10.73 12.06
N ALA A 92 -3.05 11.12 13.30
CA ALA A 92 -3.47 10.38 14.48
C ALA A 92 -5.01 10.33 14.59
N SER A 93 -5.50 9.16 14.99
CA SER A 93 -6.90 8.91 15.29
C SER A 93 -7.29 9.55 16.62
N THR A 94 -8.52 10.06 16.70
CA THR A 94 -9.04 10.69 17.93
C THR A 94 -9.66 9.68 18.90
N GLY A 95 -9.58 8.39 18.59
CA GLY A 95 -10.19 7.31 19.36
C GLY A 95 -10.18 5.98 18.59
N ILE A 96 -10.59 4.92 19.28
CA ILE A 96 -10.50 3.54 18.78
C ILE A 96 -11.68 3.09 17.91
N SER A 97 -12.83 3.77 18.03
CA SER A 97 -14.04 3.44 17.27
C SER A 97 -13.87 3.79 15.79
N GLY A 98 -14.61 3.11 14.91
CA GLY A 98 -14.48 3.29 13.46
C GLY A 98 -14.62 4.74 12.99
N ILE A 99 -15.49 5.53 13.62
CA ILE A 99 -15.73 6.95 13.25
C ILE A 99 -14.64 7.91 13.79
N GLN A 100 -13.92 7.48 14.82
CA GLN A 100 -12.83 8.26 15.43
C GLN A 100 -11.47 7.95 14.80
N ARG A 101 -11.37 6.86 14.03
CA ARG A 101 -10.19 6.57 13.23
C ARG A 101 -10.01 7.64 12.16
N ARG A 102 -8.76 8.04 11.95
CA ARG A 102 -8.37 8.98 10.90
C ARG A 102 -7.69 8.20 9.79
N ASP A 103 -6.39 8.33 9.64
CA ASP A 103 -5.68 7.54 8.66
C ASP A 103 -5.63 6.07 9.08
N GLN A 104 -5.70 5.19 8.10
CA GLN A 104 -5.67 3.75 8.30
C GLN A 104 -4.68 3.09 7.35
N LEU A 105 -3.93 2.14 7.87
CA LEU A 105 -3.09 1.23 7.11
C LEU A 105 -3.82 -0.11 6.96
N LEU A 106 -4.20 -0.44 5.73
CA LEU A 106 -4.93 -1.66 5.39
C LEU A 106 -3.96 -2.67 4.80
N VAL A 107 -3.75 -3.77 5.51
CA VAL A 107 -2.87 -4.87 5.13
C VAL A 107 -3.70 -6.03 4.62
N PHE A 108 -3.24 -6.70 3.57
CA PHE A 108 -3.94 -7.81 2.93
C PHE A 108 -3.12 -9.10 3.05
N ASN A 109 -3.78 -10.22 3.39
CA ASN A 109 -3.14 -11.53 3.44
C ASN A 109 -2.99 -12.09 2.02
N ASN A 110 -1.80 -12.09 1.45
CA ASN A 110 -1.54 -12.58 0.08
C ASN A 110 -1.55 -14.11 -0.09
N GLU A 111 -1.61 -14.89 0.99
CA GLU A 111 -1.72 -16.36 0.91
C GLU A 111 -3.13 -16.83 0.53
N VAL A 112 -4.14 -16.00 0.81
CA VAL A 112 -5.55 -16.32 0.49
C VAL A 112 -5.91 -15.72 -0.87
N ALA A 113 -6.12 -16.56 -1.87
CA ALA A 113 -6.59 -16.13 -3.19
C ALA A 113 -8.05 -15.67 -3.13
N ALA A 114 -8.32 -14.41 -3.46
CA ALA A 114 -9.67 -13.87 -3.57
C ALA A 114 -9.68 -12.56 -4.38
N LEU A 115 -10.83 -12.27 -5.00
CA LEU A 115 -11.11 -10.98 -5.63
C LEU A 115 -11.63 -9.99 -4.58
N ASN A 116 -11.27 -8.71 -4.73
CA ASN A 116 -11.75 -7.60 -3.89
C ASN A 116 -11.62 -7.91 -2.38
N LYS A 117 -10.43 -8.40 -1.98
CA LYS A 117 -10.15 -8.83 -0.61
C LYS A 117 -10.42 -7.71 0.39
N ALA A 118 -11.08 -8.07 1.48
CA ALA A 118 -11.07 -7.24 2.68
C ALA A 118 -9.65 -7.22 3.27
N ALA A 119 -9.29 -6.13 3.94
CA ALA A 119 -8.05 -6.06 4.68
C ALA A 119 -8.05 -7.13 5.78
N SER A 120 -6.96 -7.89 5.89
CA SER A 120 -6.76 -8.86 6.98
C SER A 120 -6.40 -8.18 8.29
N ALA A 121 -5.82 -6.98 8.21
CA ALA A 121 -5.60 -6.11 9.36
C ALA A 121 -5.78 -4.65 8.95
N ILE A 122 -6.35 -3.86 9.88
CA ILE A 122 -6.49 -2.42 9.73
C ILE A 122 -5.79 -1.78 10.93
N TYR A 123 -4.67 -1.11 10.69
CA TYR A 123 -3.92 -0.40 11.71
C TYR A 123 -4.21 1.10 11.66
N PHE A 124 -4.12 1.76 12.81
CA PHE A 124 -4.26 3.20 12.95
C PHE A 124 -3.36 3.69 14.09
N HIS A 125 -2.91 4.93 14.01
CA HIS A 125 -2.03 5.52 15.03
C HIS A 125 -2.85 6.40 15.98
N ASN A 126 -2.59 6.37 17.29
CA ASN A 126 -3.28 7.23 18.28
C ASN A 126 -2.46 8.49 18.66
N GLY A 127 -1.29 8.69 18.05
CA GLY A 127 -0.34 9.75 18.38
C GLY A 127 0.84 9.29 19.24
N THR A 128 0.74 8.10 19.84
CA THR A 128 1.78 7.48 20.67
C THR A 128 2.23 6.13 20.14
N SER A 129 1.29 5.29 19.71
CA SER A 129 1.54 3.92 19.27
C SER A 129 0.64 3.52 18.11
N TRP A 130 1.08 2.52 17.35
CA TRP A 130 0.26 1.78 16.41
C TRP A 130 -0.75 0.90 17.15
N LEU A 131 -2.01 0.97 16.71
CA LEU A 131 -3.12 0.19 17.23
C LEU A 131 -3.78 -0.58 16.10
N LYS A 132 -4.45 -1.69 16.44
CA LYS A 132 -5.16 -2.54 15.49
C LYS A 132 -6.66 -2.44 15.67
N ALA A 133 -7.40 -2.42 14.56
CA ALA A 133 -8.85 -2.47 14.58
C ALA A 133 -9.34 -3.76 15.26
N GLY A 134 -10.20 -3.62 16.27
CA GLY A 134 -10.68 -4.75 17.08
C GLY A 134 -9.78 -5.07 18.28
N ASP A 135 -8.60 -4.46 18.35
CA ASP A 135 -7.64 -4.59 19.46
C ASP A 135 -6.94 -3.23 19.71
N GLY A 136 -7.75 -2.23 20.05
CA GLY A 136 -7.33 -0.83 20.13
C GLY A 136 -6.59 -0.44 21.42
N THR A 137 -6.30 -1.39 22.30
CA THR A 137 -5.64 -1.16 23.60
C THR A 137 -4.21 -1.69 23.65
N VAL A 138 -3.85 -2.55 22.69
CA VAL A 138 -2.52 -3.16 22.61
C VAL A 138 -1.64 -2.33 21.68
N ASN A 139 -0.36 -2.20 22.04
CA ASN A 139 0.64 -1.60 21.16
C ASN A 139 1.05 -2.62 20.09
N HIS A 140 0.93 -2.24 18.81
CA HIS A 140 1.28 -3.04 17.63
C HIS A 140 2.51 -2.49 16.87
N ASP A 141 3.33 -1.63 17.47
CA ASP A 141 4.52 -1.02 16.85
C ASP A 141 5.51 -2.06 16.27
N SER A 142 5.55 -3.25 16.86
CA SER A 142 6.39 -4.38 16.48
C SER A 142 5.77 -5.31 15.44
N ASP A 143 4.50 -5.11 15.06
CA ASP A 143 3.86 -5.92 14.03
C ASP A 143 4.61 -5.79 12.71
N VAL A 144 4.87 -6.93 12.07
CA VAL A 144 5.70 -7.02 10.88
C VAL A 144 4.82 -6.96 9.63
N ILE A 145 5.16 -6.06 8.71
CA ILE A 145 4.74 -6.11 7.32
C ILE A 145 5.68 -7.06 6.58
N PRO A 146 5.19 -8.19 6.05
CA PRO A 146 6.04 -9.14 5.34
C PRO A 146 6.65 -8.53 4.07
N PRO A 147 7.82 -9.01 3.63
CA PRO A 147 8.42 -8.59 2.37
C PRO A 147 7.45 -8.78 1.21
N SER A 148 7.56 -7.93 0.19
CA SER A 148 6.74 -8.00 -1.03
C SER A 148 5.22 -7.90 -0.77
N SER A 149 4.81 -7.33 0.37
CA SER A 149 3.41 -7.03 0.66
C SER A 149 3.02 -5.65 0.14
N GLY A 150 1.96 -5.60 -0.67
CA GLY A 150 1.24 -4.37 -0.94
C GLY A 150 0.29 -4.04 0.19
N PHE A 151 0.14 -2.75 0.49
CA PHE A 151 -0.83 -2.26 1.47
C PHE A 151 -1.46 -0.97 0.96
N LEU A 152 -2.57 -0.60 1.60
CA LEU A 152 -3.32 0.58 1.26
C LEU A 152 -3.24 1.56 2.43
N ILE A 153 -2.94 2.82 2.12
CA ILE A 153 -3.09 3.90 3.08
C ILE A 153 -4.38 4.62 2.75
N ARG A 154 -5.35 4.49 3.65
CA ARG A 154 -6.61 5.21 3.62
C ARG A 154 -6.43 6.51 4.37
N LYS A 155 -6.43 7.60 3.62
CA LYS A 155 -6.25 8.96 4.14
C LYS A 155 -7.60 9.54 4.57
N PHE A 156 -7.63 10.16 5.74
CA PHE A 156 -8.75 10.97 6.21
C PHE A 156 -8.78 12.29 5.43
N ARG A 157 -9.99 12.83 5.23
CA ARG A 157 -10.20 14.11 4.53
C ARG A 157 -9.40 15.24 5.16
N SER A 158 -8.97 16.20 4.34
CA SER A 158 -8.42 17.47 4.80
C SER A 158 -9.19 18.63 4.16
N SER A 159 -9.20 19.81 4.78
CA SER A 159 -9.99 20.96 4.31
C SER A 159 -9.56 21.48 2.93
N GLY A 160 -8.38 21.09 2.43
CA GLY A 160 -7.82 21.58 1.17
C GLY A 160 -7.47 20.51 0.12
N GLY A 161 -7.56 19.22 0.45
CA GLY A 161 -7.03 18.17 -0.45
C GLY A 161 -5.51 18.29 -0.59
N ASN A 162 -4.81 17.98 0.50
CA ASN A 162 -3.35 18.10 0.60
C ASN A 162 -2.65 16.80 0.19
N SER A 163 -1.42 16.92 -0.34
CA SER A 163 -0.47 15.82 -0.47
C SER A 163 0.61 15.94 0.60
N VAL A 164 0.93 14.83 1.27
CA VAL A 164 2.02 14.76 2.24
C VAL A 164 2.98 13.64 1.85
N ASP A 165 4.26 13.95 1.92
CA ASP A 165 5.33 13.04 1.56
C ASP A 165 5.56 12.00 2.66
N TRP A 166 5.28 10.74 2.35
CA TRP A 166 5.77 9.64 3.17
C TRP A 166 7.24 9.38 2.88
N LYS A 167 8.08 9.69 3.86
CA LYS A 167 9.54 9.54 3.79
C LYS A 167 9.94 8.28 4.52
N ILE A 168 10.43 7.29 3.79
CA ILE A 168 11.00 6.08 4.38
C ILE A 168 12.47 6.37 4.69
N LEU A 169 12.84 6.29 5.98
CA LEU A 169 14.21 6.51 6.40
C LEU A 169 15.08 5.30 6.11
N HIS A 170 16.28 5.56 5.63
CA HIS A 170 17.32 4.57 5.51
C HIS A 170 17.98 4.27 6.86
N HIS A 171 17.53 3.22 7.56
CA HIS A 171 18.29 2.66 8.68
C HIS A 171 19.08 1.43 8.19
N ILE A 172 20.27 1.66 7.63
CA ILE A 172 21.33 0.65 7.65
C ILE A 172 22.28 1.04 8.78
N ASN A 173 22.20 0.31 9.88
CA ASN A 173 23.32 0.23 10.81
C ASN A 173 24.35 -0.67 10.13
N PHE A 174 25.39 -0.08 9.54
CA PHE A 174 26.60 -0.85 9.28
C PHE A 174 27.18 -1.17 10.66
N PHE A 175 27.35 -2.46 10.95
CA PHE A 175 27.99 -2.92 12.17
C PHE A 175 29.34 -2.18 12.35
N ASN A 176 29.54 -1.59 13.53
CA ASN A 176 30.89 -1.25 14.02
C ASN A 176 31.55 -2.53 14.55
#